data_AF-A0A932FQY8-F1
#
_entry.id   AF-A0A932FQY8-F1
#
_cell.length_a   1.000
_cell.length_b   1.000
_cell.length_c   1.000
_cell.angle_alpha   90.00
_cell.angle_beta   90.00
_cell.angle_gamma   90.00
#
_symmetry.space_group_name_H-M   'P 1'
#
loop_
_entity.id
_entity.type
_entity.pdbx_description
1 polymer ?
#
loop_
_entity_poly.entity_id
_entity_poly.type
_entity_poly.pdbx_seq_one_letter_code
_entity_poly.pdbx_strand_id
1 'polypeptide(L)' 'MPNDARRGGVASPLAGVIWVIGWLFTIAFAELVWWQAILALVIWPYFLGAAVR' A
#
# COMPACT_ATOMS: atom_id res chain seq x y z
N MET A 1 -30.32 -9.27 17.09
CA MET A 1 -28.99 -9.93 17.13
C MET A 1 -27.94 -8.93 16.69
N PRO A 2 -27.03 -8.45 17.56
CA PRO A 2 -25.85 -7.68 17.16
C PRO A 2 -24.73 -8.64 16.72
N ASN A 3 -24.18 -8.43 15.53
CA ASN A 3 -23.08 -9.25 15.00
C ASN A 3 -21.83 -8.37 14.95
N ASP A 4 -21.01 -8.43 16.00
CA ASP A 4 -19.81 -7.60 16.17
C ASP A 4 -18.56 -8.16 15.45
N ALA A 5 -18.74 -9.03 14.45
CA ALA A 5 -17.63 -9.70 13.78
C ALA A 5 -17.06 -8.84 12.63
N ARG A 6 -16.54 -7.65 12.93
CA ARG A 6 -15.55 -7.01 12.06
C ARG A 6 -14.29 -7.85 12.11
N ARG A 7 -14.25 -8.90 11.29
CA ARG A 7 -13.05 -9.69 11.04
C ARG A 7 -12.01 -8.74 10.46
N GLY A 8 -11.18 -8.17 11.33
CA GLY A 8 -9.93 -7.54 10.93
C GLY A 8 -9.11 -8.60 10.22
N GLY A 9 -9.15 -8.57 8.89
CA GLY A 9 -8.37 -9.47 8.05
C GLY A 9 -6.92 -9.33 8.45
N VAL A 10 -6.33 -10.42 8.95
CA VAL A 10 -4.90 -10.50 9.22
C VAL A 10 -4.22 -10.18 7.90
N ALA A 11 -3.62 -8.99 7.80
CA ALA A 11 -2.93 -8.58 6.58
C ALA A 11 -1.90 -9.65 6.26
N SER A 12 -2.12 -10.39 5.17
CA SER A 12 -1.24 -11.49 4.78
C SER A 12 0.19 -10.98 4.72
N PRO A 13 1.17 -11.62 5.39
CA PRO A 13 2.57 -11.18 5.38
C PRO A 13 3.11 -11.00 3.96
N LEU A 14 2.63 -11.83 3.03
CA LEU A 14 2.93 -11.76 1.60
C LEU A 14 2.42 -10.48 0.93
N ALA A 15 1.27 -9.95 1.34
CA ALA A 15 0.73 -8.71 0.83
C ALA A 15 1.61 -7.50 1.22
N GLY A 16 2.14 -7.50 2.44
CA GLY A 16 3.10 -6.49 2.89
C GLY A 16 4.44 -6.56 2.14
N VAL A 17 4.95 -7.76 1.87
CA VAL A 17 6.20 -7.94 1.12
C VAL A 17 6.05 -7.52 -0.34
N ILE A 18 4.99 -7.97 -1.02
CA ILE A 18 4.69 -7.58 -2.41
C ILE A 18 4.50 -6.06 -2.52
N TRP A 19 3.89 -5.45 -1.50
CA TRP A 19 3.72 -4.01 -1.42
C TRP A 19 5.06 -3.25 -1.36
N VAL A 20 5.97 -3.68 -0.49
CA VAL A 20 7.30 -3.06 -0.35
C VAL A 20 8.16 -3.29 -1.60
N ILE A 21 8.07 -4.45 -2.23
CA ILE A 21 8.77 -4.73 -3.49
C ILE A 21 8.23 -3.85 -4.62
N GLY A 22 6.91 -3.69 -4.74
CA GLY A 22 6.28 -2.78 -5.69
C GLY A 22 6.76 -1.34 -5.51
N TRP A 23 6.90 -0.91 -4.25
CA TRP A 23 7.48 0.37 -3.88
C TRP A 23 8.92 0.57 -4.35
N LEU A 24 9.80 -0.37 -4.01
CA LEU A 24 11.22 -0.32 -4.37
C LEU A 24 11.40 -0.30 -5.89
N PHE A 25 10.55 -1.06 -6.60
CA PHE A 25 10.52 -1.05 -8.05
C PHE A 25 10.13 0.32 -8.61
N THR A 26 9.08 0.96 -8.09
CA THR A 26 8.63 2.29 -8.59
C THR A 26 9.69 3.37 -8.35
N ILE A 27 10.32 3.38 -7.17
CA ILE A 27 11.36 4.36 -6.83
C ILE A 27 12.58 4.19 -7.75
N ALA A 28 13.01 2.95 -8.00
CA ALA A 28 14.15 2.66 -8.87
C ALA A 28 13.84 2.86 -10.36
N PHE A 29 12.64 2.50 -10.82
CA PHE A 29 12.26 2.56 -12.24
C PHE A 29 12.15 4.00 -12.73
N ALA A 30 11.59 4.89 -11.92
CA ALA A 30 11.18 6.19 -12.41
C ALA A 30 12.13 7.34 -12.01
N GLU A 31 13.24 7.05 -11.29
CA GLU A 31 14.28 8.03 -10.90
C GLU A 31 13.67 9.37 -10.43
N LEU A 32 12.63 9.28 -9.60
CA LEU A 32 11.75 10.41 -9.29
C LEU A 32 12.54 11.54 -8.62
N VAL A 33 12.55 12.70 -9.27
CA VAL A 33 12.96 13.99 -8.68
C VAL A 33 12.34 14.09 -7.29
N TRP A 34 13.13 14.43 -6.27
CA TRP A 34 12.86 14.37 -4.83
C TRP A 34 11.38 14.57 -4.38
N TRP A 35 10.62 15.49 -5.01
CA TRP A 35 9.19 15.71 -4.74
C TRP A 35 8.24 14.64 -5.28
N GLN A 36 8.51 14.07 -6.44
CA GLN A 36 7.65 13.03 -7.00
C GLN A 36 7.72 11.76 -6.14
N ALA A 37 8.90 11.41 -5.60
CA ALA A 37 9.08 10.21 -4.78
C ALA A 37 8.18 10.24 -3.52
N ILE A 38 8.06 11.42 -2.91
CA ILE A 38 7.19 11.65 -1.74
C ILE A 38 5.71 11.57 -2.14
N LEU A 39 5.32 12.22 -3.25
CA LEU A 39 3.94 12.19 -3.73
C LEU A 39 3.50 10.76 -4.08
N ALA A 40 4.37 9.99 -4.73
CA ALA A 40 4.15 8.58 -4.95
C ALA A 40 3.92 7.89 -3.60
N LEU A 41 4.89 7.98 -2.67
CA LEU A 41 4.86 7.34 -1.34
C LEU A 41 3.55 7.57 -0.58
N VAL A 42 2.95 8.76 -0.74
CA VAL A 42 1.68 9.13 -0.10
C VAL A 42 0.44 8.69 -0.87
N ILE A 43 0.44 8.80 -2.21
CA ILE A 43 -0.71 8.44 -3.06
C ILE A 43 -1.03 6.95 -3.03
N TRP A 44 0.00 6.15 -2.95
CA TRP A 44 -0.11 4.71 -3.12
C TRP A 44 -0.72 4.00 -1.88
N PRO A 45 -0.40 4.28 -0.59
CA PRO A 45 -1.18 3.75 0.55
C PRO A 45 -2.64 4.20 0.52
N TYR A 46 -2.92 5.40 0.01
CA TYR A 46 -4.30 5.86 -0.22
C TYR A 46 -5.01 4.97 -1.25
N PHE A 47 -4.34 4.62 -2.34
CA PHE A 47 -4.86 3.71 -3.37
C PHE A 47 -5.08 2.29 -2.83
N LEU A 48 -4.18 1.77 -2.00
CA LEU A 48 -4.36 0.44 -1.39
C LEU A 48 -5.51 0.40 -0.40
N GLY A 49 -5.64 1.42 0.45
CA GLY A 49 -6.76 1.52 1.39
C GLY A 49 -8.11 1.61 0.66
N ALA A 50 -8.12 2.25 -0.52
CA ALA A 50 -9.28 2.28 -1.39
C ALA A 50 -9.53 0.93 -2.11
N ALA A 51 -8.48 0.22 -2.54
CA ALA A 51 -8.60 -1.06 -3.25
C ALA A 51 -8.91 -2.25 -2.33
N VAL A 52 -8.59 -2.14 -1.04
CA VAL A 52 -8.88 -3.15 -0.01
C VAL A 52 -10.25 -2.94 0.66
N ARG A 53 -10.92 -1.80 0.42
CA ARG A 53 -12.30 -1.53 0.84
C ARG A 53 -13.32 -2.26 -0.03
#